data_AF-A0A975KBL8-F1
#
_entry.id   AF-A0A975KBL8-F1
#
_cell.length_a   1.000
_cell.length_b   1.000
_cell.length_c   1.000
_cell.angle_alpha   90.00
_cell.angle_beta   90.00
_cell.angle_gamma   90.00
#
_symmetry.space_group_name_H-M   'P 1'
#
loop_
_entity.id
_entity.type
_entity.pdbx_description
1 polymer ?
#
loop_
_entity_poly.entity_id
_entity_poly.type
_entity_poly.pdbx_seq_one_letter_code
_entity_poly.pdbx_strand_id
1 'polypeptide(L)' 'MIATLIENCKLSGINPHDWLNRTLVALAKGHPANRLAELMPWTAVA' A
#
# COMPACT_ATOMS: atom_id res chain seq x y z
N MET A 1 0.41 13.11 2.11
CA MET A 1 0.91 11.74 2.31
C MET A 1 0.07 10.69 1.56
N ILE A 2 -1.27 10.68 1.70
CA ILE A 2 -2.13 9.73 0.95
C ILE A 2 -2.17 9.98 -0.57
N ALA A 3 -2.16 11.25 -1.00
CA ALA A 3 -2.17 11.61 -2.42
C ALA A 3 -0.95 11.06 -3.17
N THR A 4 0.24 11.17 -2.58
CA THR A 4 1.49 10.62 -3.11
C THR A 4 1.44 9.08 -3.23
N LEU A 5 0.81 8.38 -2.28
CA LEU A 5 0.66 6.93 -2.32
C LEU A 5 -0.32 6.50 -3.45
N ILE A 6 -1.39 7.27 -3.65
CA ILE A 6 -2.33 7.06 -4.75
C ILE A 6 -1.66 7.31 -6.11
N GLU A 7 -0.84 8.36 -6.23
CA GLU A 7 -0.05 8.60 -7.43
C GLU A 7 0.94 7.46 -7.70
N ASN A 8 1.64 6.94 -6.68
CA ASN A 8 2.51 5.77 -6.84
C ASN A 8 1.75 4.51 -7.29
N CYS A 9 0.53 4.28 -6.76
CA CYS A 9 -0.33 3.20 -7.24
C CYS A 9 -0.64 3.35 -8.74
N LYS A 10 -0.99 4.57 -9.18
CA LYS A 10 -1.26 4.87 -10.59
C LYS A 10 -0.04 4.64 -11.47
N LEU A 11 1.14 5.11 -11.05
CA LEU A 11 2.40 4.92 -11.76
C LEU A 11 2.80 3.43 -11.86
N SER A 12 2.46 2.64 -10.85
CA SER A 12 2.73 1.19 -10.81
C SER A 12 1.67 0.36 -11.55
N GLY A 13 0.63 0.99 -12.13
CA GLY A 13 -0.48 0.28 -12.76
C GLY A 13 -1.40 -0.47 -11.79
N ILE A 14 -1.35 -0.12 -10.49
CA ILE A 14 -2.09 -0.77 -9.42
C ILE A 14 -3.33 0.06 -9.09
N ASN A 15 -4.47 -0.62 -8.89
CA ASN A 15 -5.68 0.07 -8.46
C ASN A 15 -5.51 0.61 -7.02
N PRO A 16 -5.56 1.93 -6.80
CA PRO A 16 -5.34 2.51 -5.47
C PRO A 16 -6.39 2.08 -4.45
N HIS A 17 -7.63 1.78 -4.88
CA HIS A 17 -8.68 1.29 -3.99
C HIS A 17 -8.40 -0.13 -3.51
N ASP A 18 -7.90 -0.99 -4.40
CA ASP A 18 -7.56 -2.38 -4.04
C ASP A 18 -6.36 -2.42 -3.08
N TRP A 19 -5.33 -1.62 -3.37
CA TRP A 19 -4.17 -1.47 -2.47
C TRP A 19 -4.56 -0.94 -1.09
N LEU A 20 -5.38 0.11 -1.04
CA LEU A 20 -5.85 0.69 0.22
C LEU A 20 -6.68 -0.32 1.02
N ASN A 21 -7.59 -1.04 0.36
CA ASN A 21 -8.40 -2.06 1.00
C ASN A 21 -7.53 -3.18 1.61
N ARG A 22 -6.58 -3.72 0.83
CA ARG A 22 -5.62 -4.73 1.31
C ARG A 22 -4.80 -4.24 2.51
N THR A 23 -4.37 -2.99 2.45
CA THR A 23 -3.63 -2.33 3.53
C THR A 23 -4.46 -2.21 4.80
N LEU A 24 -5.69 -1.69 4.70
CA LEU A 24 -6.60 -1.56 5.84
C LEU A 24 -6.96 -2.92 6.44
N VAL A 25 -7.17 -3.94 5.61
CA VAL A 25 -7.43 -5.32 6.06
C VAL A 25 -6.21 -5.89 6.80
N ALA A 26 -4.99 -5.66 6.32
CA ALA A 26 -3.78 -6.09 7.01
C ALA A 26 -3.62 -5.40 8.37
N LEU A 27 -3.84 -4.09 8.44
CA LEU A 27 -3.82 -3.33 9.69
C LEU A 27 -4.88 -3.83 10.67
N ALA A 28 -6.11 -4.09 10.20
CA ALA A 28 -7.18 -4.65 11.02
C ALA A 28 -6.85 -6.07 11.54
N LYS A 29 -6.03 -6.83 10.81
CA LYS A 29 -5.51 -8.15 11.23
C LYS A 29 -4.33 -8.06 12.21
N GLY A 30 -3.93 -6.85 12.63
CA GLY A 30 -2.84 -6.64 13.56
C GLY A 30 -1.48 -6.40 12.90
N HIS A 31 -1.43 -6.14 11.58
CA HIS A 31 -0.19 -5.72 10.94
C HIS A 31 0.25 -4.37 11.54
N PRO A 32 1.49 -4.25 12.01
CA PRO A 32 1.92 -3.04 12.66
C PRO A 32 2.10 -1.92 11.61
N ALA A 33 1.52 -0.75 11.88
CA ALA A 33 1.51 0.37 10.93
C ALA A 33 2.92 0.88 10.59
N ASN A 34 3.92 0.64 11.45
CA ASN A 34 5.33 0.97 11.18
C ASN A 34 5.97 0.09 10.09
N ARG A 35 5.33 -1.03 9.72
CA ARG A 35 5.74 -1.94 8.63
C ARG A 35 4.85 -1.80 7.40
N LEU A 36 4.25 -0.61 7.20
CA LEU A 36 3.45 -0.33 6.00
C LEU A 36 4.24 -0.54 4.70
N ALA A 37 5.56 -0.34 4.75
CA ALA A 37 6.43 -0.54 3.60
C ALA A 37 6.47 -1.98 3.07
N GLU A 38 6.14 -2.98 3.89
CA GLU A 38 6.02 -4.39 3.47
C GLU A 38 4.73 -4.65 2.69
N LEU A 39 3.72 -3.79 2.86
CA LEU A 39 2.43 -3.87 2.16
C LEU A 39 2.40 -3.02 0.89
N MET A 40 3.50 -2.31 0.58
CA MET A 40 3.62 -1.53 -0.64
C MET A 40 4.06 -2.44 -1.80
N PRO A 41 3.21 -2.64 -2.82
CA PRO A 41 3.53 -3.56 -3.92
C PRO A 41 4.68 -3.08 -4.82
N TRP A 42 5.10 -1.81 -4.70
CA TRP A 42 6.21 -1.21 -5.46
C TRP A 42 7.54 -1.17 -4.70
N THR A 43 7.60 -1.57 -3.41
CA THR A 43 8.89 -1.66 -2.69
C THR A 43 9.62 -2.98 -2.90
N ALA A 44 9.00 -3.95 -3.58
CA ALA A 44 9.66 -5.13 -4.10
C ALA A 44 10.49 -4.76 -5.35
N VAL A 45 11.42 -3.82 -5.20
CA VAL A 45 12.52 -3.67 -6.17
C VAL A 45 13.63 -4.60 -5.69
N ALA A 46 13.92 -5.62 -6.49
CA ALA A 46 15.16 -6.37 -6.42
C ALA A 46 16.25 -5.60 -7.19
#